data_AF-A0A382SZX3-F1
#
_entry.id   AF-A0A382SZX3-F1
#
_cell.length_a   1.000
_cell.length_b   1.000
_cell.length_c   1.000
_cell.angle_alpha   90.00
_cell.angle_beta   90.00
_cell.angle_gamma   90.00
#
_symmetry.space_group_name_H-M   'P 1'
#
loop_
_entity.id
_entity.type
_entity.pdbx_description
1 polymer ?
#
loop_
_entity_poly.entity_id
_entity_poly.type
_entity_poly.pdbx_seq_one_letter_code
_entity_poly.pdbx_strand_id
1 'polypeptide(L)'
;MFRGAAIGFVASMLLTAVATLMSTGAVHAQQGPQHVFSGYVSNHRQPLNEGFVRVFIGQAHEVASGDIRQGRYKLAVVQPAGDYFSGRTLRFVVVYQGIEYERPGQIGWQAGKTNVENFDIEGWQWHQVGPQRLPNQPQNDGGMNANQQARFEMERERMER
;
A
#
# COMPACT_ATOMS: atom_id res chain seq x y z
N MET A 1 10.83 -85.21 26.35
CA MET A 1 10.95 -83.86 26.95
C MET A 1 11.70 -82.97 25.96
N PHE A 2 10.99 -82.20 25.15
CA PHE A 2 11.59 -81.15 24.32
C PHE A 2 10.93 -79.83 24.73
N ARG A 3 11.78 -78.91 25.19
CA ARG A 3 11.45 -77.57 25.68
C ARG A 3 11.75 -76.54 24.59
N GLY A 4 11.00 -75.45 24.61
CA GLY A 4 11.40 -74.13 24.08
C GLY A 4 10.84 -73.85 22.69
N ALA A 5 9.64 -73.25 22.57
CA ALA A 5 9.34 -71.82 22.70
C ALA A 5 9.71 -71.03 21.42
N ALA A 6 8.66 -70.73 20.65
CA ALA A 6 8.69 -69.90 19.45
C ALA A 6 8.85 -68.42 19.82
N ILE A 7 9.70 -67.70 19.08
CA ILE A 7 9.86 -66.24 19.21
C ILE A 7 10.02 -65.62 17.82
N GLY A 8 9.07 -64.74 17.49
CA GLY A 8 9.34 -63.39 16.97
C GLY A 8 9.61 -63.20 15.48
N PHE A 9 8.60 -62.70 14.76
CA PHE A 9 8.67 -62.11 13.42
C PHE A 9 9.25 -60.68 13.51
N VAL A 10 10.25 -60.32 12.70
CA VAL A 10 10.54 -58.91 12.38
C VAL A 10 10.98 -58.80 10.91
N ALA A 11 10.10 -58.24 10.09
CA ALA A 11 10.40 -57.85 8.72
C ALA A 11 11.11 -56.48 8.76
N SER A 12 12.39 -56.47 8.38
CA SER A 12 13.16 -55.21 8.27
C SER A 12 13.14 -54.71 6.83
N MET A 13 12.50 -53.56 6.64
CA MET A 13 12.48 -52.76 5.40
C MET A 13 13.88 -52.27 5.01
N LEU A 14 14.13 -52.14 3.71
CA LEU A 14 15.03 -51.10 3.20
C LEU A 14 14.51 -50.61 1.84
N LEU A 15 13.87 -49.44 1.83
CA LEU A 15 13.45 -48.73 0.63
C LEU A 15 14.18 -47.38 0.60
N THR A 16 15.18 -47.24 -0.27
CA THR A 16 15.95 -46.00 -0.42
C THR A 16 15.42 -45.23 -1.61
N ALA A 17 14.56 -44.24 -1.37
CA ALA A 17 14.17 -43.25 -2.37
C ALA A 17 15.02 -41.99 -2.19
N VAL A 18 15.91 -41.70 -3.14
CA VAL A 18 16.66 -40.44 -3.18
C VAL A 18 15.85 -39.46 -4.02
N ALA A 19 15.17 -38.52 -3.36
CA ALA A 19 14.54 -37.38 -4.03
C ALA A 19 15.54 -36.22 -4.08
N THR A 20 16.12 -35.96 -5.26
CA THR A 20 16.88 -34.73 -5.52
C THR A 20 15.91 -33.56 -5.61
N LEU A 21 15.80 -32.79 -4.53
CA LEU A 21 15.08 -31.53 -4.51
C LEU A 21 15.92 -30.49 -5.28
N MET A 22 15.53 -30.21 -6.53
CA MET A 22 16.03 -29.04 -7.26
C MET A 22 15.48 -27.81 -6.53
N SER A 23 16.30 -27.21 -5.67
CA SER A 23 16.02 -25.92 -5.03
C SER A 23 15.94 -24.83 -6.10
N THR A 24 14.76 -24.65 -6.69
CA THR A 24 14.39 -23.35 -7.24
C THR A 24 14.40 -22.40 -6.05
N GLY A 25 15.42 -21.55 -5.97
CA GLY A 25 15.50 -20.48 -4.99
C GLY A 25 14.30 -19.57 -5.15
N ALA A 26 13.22 -19.90 -4.42
CA ALA A 26 12.22 -18.92 -4.07
C ALA A 26 12.96 -17.94 -3.18
N VAL A 27 13.39 -16.83 -3.78
CA VAL A 27 13.70 -15.63 -3.01
C VAL A 27 12.37 -15.21 -2.43
N HIS A 28 12.01 -15.78 -1.28
CA HIS A 28 10.96 -15.22 -0.45
C HIS A 28 11.53 -13.87 -0.04
N ALA A 29 11.22 -12.81 -0.81
CA ALA A 29 11.23 -11.47 -0.27
C ALA A 29 10.30 -11.56 0.93
N GLN A 30 10.88 -11.73 2.13
CA GLN A 30 10.13 -11.76 3.37
C GLN A 30 9.33 -10.47 3.37
N GLN A 31 8.01 -10.60 3.21
CA GLN A 31 7.12 -9.45 3.22
C GLN A 31 7.36 -8.78 4.57
N GLY A 32 7.90 -7.56 4.53
CA GLY A 32 8.35 -6.87 5.73
C GLY A 32 7.23 -6.76 6.76
N PRO A 33 7.54 -6.53 8.04
CA PRO A 33 6.53 -6.48 9.08
C PRO A 33 5.45 -5.45 8.71
N GLN A 34 4.20 -5.90 8.78
CA GLN A 34 3.02 -5.12 8.43
C GLN A 34 2.36 -4.57 9.69
N HIS A 35 2.09 -3.27 9.72
CA HIS A 35 1.18 -2.67 10.69
C HIS A 35 -0.19 -2.52 10.06
N VAL A 36 -1.22 -3.07 10.69
CA VAL A 36 -2.60 -2.99 10.21
C VAL A 36 -3.36 -1.91 10.97
N PHE A 37 -3.96 -0.97 10.26
CA PHE A 37 -4.91 -0.02 10.82
C PHE A 37 -6.31 -0.39 10.34
N SER A 38 -7.29 -0.19 11.21
CA SER A 38 -8.70 -0.35 10.88
C SER A 38 -9.56 0.55 11.74
N GLY A 39 -10.81 0.76 11.35
CA GLY A 39 -11.73 1.50 12.21
C GLY A 39 -12.94 1.98 11.46
N TYR A 40 -13.58 2.98 12.05
CA TYR A 40 -14.73 3.67 11.50
C TYR A 40 -14.38 5.10 11.08
N VAL A 41 -14.95 5.57 9.98
CA VAL A 41 -14.83 6.92 9.47
C VAL A 41 -16.23 7.52 9.33
N SER A 42 -16.44 8.65 9.97
CA SER A 42 -17.67 9.42 9.91
C SER A 42 -17.41 10.89 9.59
N ASN A 43 -18.44 11.57 9.13
CA ASN A 43 -18.53 13.03 9.10
C ASN A 43 -19.84 13.44 9.76
N HIS A 44 -19.79 14.35 10.73
CA HIS A 44 -20.94 14.68 11.59
C HIS A 44 -21.62 13.43 12.18
N ARG A 45 -20.81 12.45 12.62
CA ARG A 45 -21.24 11.13 13.14
C ARG A 45 -22.05 10.27 12.15
N GLN A 46 -22.13 10.65 10.88
CA GLN A 46 -22.70 9.82 9.83
C GLN A 46 -21.60 9.02 9.15
N PRO A 47 -21.76 7.69 8.94
CA PRO A 47 -20.78 6.90 8.20
C PRO A 47 -20.48 7.50 6.83
N LEU A 48 -19.20 7.53 6.47
CA LEU A 48 -18.83 7.73 5.08
C LEU A 48 -19.06 6.44 4.29
N ASN A 49 -19.90 6.47 3.26
CA ASN A 49 -20.17 5.30 2.43
C ASN A 49 -19.14 5.09 1.32
N GLU A 50 -18.31 6.10 1.06
CA GLU A 50 -17.29 6.14 0.02
C GLU A 50 -16.10 7.01 0.46
N GLY A 51 -15.04 6.99 -0.34
CA GLY A 51 -13.77 7.66 -0.05
C GLY A 51 -12.69 6.66 0.35
N PHE A 52 -11.55 7.17 0.77
CA PHE A 52 -10.42 6.34 1.18
C PHE A 52 -9.57 7.03 2.24
N VAL A 53 -8.91 6.24 3.06
CA VAL A 53 -7.89 6.68 4.02
C VAL A 53 -6.53 6.53 3.37
N ARG A 54 -5.70 7.57 3.41
CA ARG A 54 -4.27 7.55 3.06
C ARG A 54 -3.42 7.68 4.31
N VAL A 55 -2.29 6.98 4.31
CA VAL A 55 -1.28 7.06 5.36
C VAL A 55 0.04 7.49 4.75
N PHE A 56 0.64 8.51 5.35
CA PHE A 56 1.93 9.03 4.97
C PHE A 56 2.95 8.79 6.08
N ILE A 57 4.19 8.49 5.70
CA ILE A 57 5.33 8.52 6.62
C ILE A 57 6.04 9.87 6.50
N GLY A 58 6.25 10.55 7.63
CA GLY A 58 6.76 11.92 7.61
C GLY A 58 5.82 12.87 6.84
N GLN A 59 6.38 13.82 6.07
CA GLN A 59 5.58 14.90 5.48
C GLN A 59 4.88 14.55 4.15
N ALA A 60 5.48 13.72 3.29
CA ALA A 60 5.02 13.62 1.90
C ALA A 60 4.93 12.21 1.30
N HIS A 61 5.47 11.18 1.94
CA HIS A 61 5.55 9.86 1.31
C HIS A 61 4.34 9.00 1.70
N GLU A 62 3.41 8.78 0.77
CA GLU A 62 2.30 7.85 0.96
C GLU A 62 2.82 6.42 1.02
N VAL A 63 2.43 5.69 2.08
CA VAL A 63 2.89 4.31 2.35
C VAL A 63 1.74 3.30 2.36
N ALA A 64 0.50 3.78 2.42
CA ALA A 64 -0.69 2.94 2.32
C ALA A 64 -1.93 3.77 1.98
N SER A 65 -2.89 3.13 1.32
CA SER A 65 -4.26 3.61 1.22
C SER A 65 -5.25 2.46 1.37
N GLY A 66 -6.49 2.79 1.75
CA GLY A 66 -7.57 1.82 1.86
C GLY A 66 -8.93 2.46 1.70
N ASP A 67 -9.81 1.79 0.96
CA ASP A 67 -11.19 2.24 0.74
C ASP A 67 -11.98 2.31 2.05
N ILE A 68 -12.91 3.26 2.10
CA ILE A 68 -13.96 3.34 3.11
C ILE A 68 -15.23 2.72 2.51
N ARG A 69 -15.84 1.78 3.24
CA ARG A 69 -17.11 1.16 2.86
C ARG A 69 -18.02 1.09 4.07
N GLN A 70 -19.18 1.74 4.00
CA GLN A 70 -20.15 1.80 5.11
C GLN A 70 -19.52 2.27 6.42
N GLY A 71 -18.66 3.30 6.33
CA GLY A 71 -17.86 3.86 7.41
C GLY A 71 -16.64 3.02 7.79
N ARG A 72 -16.49 1.77 7.33
CA ARG A 72 -15.39 0.90 7.74
C ARG A 72 -14.20 1.04 6.81
N TYR A 73 -13.00 1.05 7.37
CA TYR A 73 -11.76 0.94 6.60
C TYR A 73 -10.81 -0.07 7.25
N LYS A 74 -9.91 -0.61 6.43
CA LYS A 74 -8.78 -1.42 6.86
C LYS A 74 -7.65 -1.22 5.86
N LEU A 75 -6.45 -0.92 6.36
CA LEU A 75 -5.26 -0.74 5.53
C LEU A 75 -4.02 -1.31 6.21
N ALA A 76 -3.01 -1.53 5.39
CA ALA A 76 -1.77 -2.19 5.75
C ALA A 76 -0.61 -1.27 5.42
N VAL A 77 0.15 -0.84 6.43
CA VAL A 77 1.43 -0.16 6.20
C VAL A 77 2.52 -1.22 6.29
N VAL A 78 3.16 -1.50 5.15
CA VAL A 78 4.25 -2.49 5.07
C VAL A 78 5.57 -1.76 5.24
N GLN A 79 6.39 -2.21 6.18
CA GLN A 79 7.74 -1.71 6.31
C GLN A 79 8.59 -2.22 5.13
N PRO A 80 9.22 -1.34 4.34
CA PRO A 80 10.22 -1.77 3.36
C PRO A 80 11.39 -2.42 4.07
N ALA A 81 12.22 -3.18 3.34
CA ALA A 81 13.40 -3.81 3.92
C ALA A 81 14.31 -2.76 4.61
N GLY A 82 14.76 -3.06 5.82
CA GLY A 82 15.50 -2.14 6.68
C GLY A 82 14.60 -1.35 7.65
N ASP A 83 15.16 -0.88 8.75
CA ASP A 83 14.42 -0.22 9.83
C ASP A 83 13.98 1.24 9.52
N TYR A 84 13.64 1.52 8.26
CA TYR A 84 13.45 2.88 7.74
C TYR A 84 12.34 3.68 8.44
N PHE A 85 11.28 3.00 8.90
CA PHE A 85 10.16 3.63 9.62
C PHE A 85 10.39 3.73 11.14
N SER A 86 11.46 3.13 11.68
CA SER A 86 11.73 3.17 13.12
C SER A 86 11.87 4.60 13.62
N GLY A 87 11.17 4.91 14.73
CA GLY A 87 11.14 6.26 15.32
C GLY A 87 10.38 7.32 14.51
N ARG A 88 9.81 6.96 13.35
CA ARG A 88 9.00 7.88 12.54
C ARG A 88 7.54 7.86 12.96
N THR A 89 6.83 8.87 12.47
CA THR A 89 5.41 9.05 12.71
C THR A 89 4.62 8.97 11.41
N LEU A 90 3.36 8.56 11.56
CA LEU A 90 2.36 8.39 10.53
C LEU A 90 1.38 9.55 10.57
N ARG A 91 1.11 10.12 9.40
CA ARG A 91 0.07 11.13 9.17
C ARG A 91 -1.09 10.49 8.41
N PHE A 92 -2.31 10.73 8.87
CA PHE A 92 -3.52 10.17 8.29
C PHE A 92 -4.32 11.25 7.58
N VAL A 93 -4.78 10.93 6.37
CA VAL A 93 -5.65 11.79 5.57
C VAL A 93 -6.86 10.97 5.14
N VAL A 94 -8.06 11.51 5.30
CA VAL A 94 -9.29 10.96 4.73
C VAL A 94 -9.62 11.76 3.49
N VAL A 95 -9.78 11.09 2.35
CA VAL A 95 -10.25 11.73 1.13
C VAL A 95 -11.70 11.37 0.91
N TYR A 96 -12.54 12.40 0.85
CA TYR A 96 -13.99 12.27 0.69
C TYR A 96 -14.48 13.40 -0.21
N GLN A 97 -15.26 13.06 -1.25
CA GLN A 97 -15.81 14.02 -2.21
C GLN A 97 -14.77 14.98 -2.83
N GLY A 98 -13.55 14.50 -3.08
CA GLY A 98 -12.47 15.32 -3.64
C GLY A 98 -11.84 16.33 -2.67
N ILE A 99 -12.08 16.17 -1.37
CA ILE A 99 -11.50 16.97 -0.30
C ILE A 99 -10.61 16.08 0.56
N GLU A 100 -9.41 16.54 0.87
CA GLU A 100 -8.51 15.88 1.81
C GLU A 100 -8.71 16.47 3.20
N TYR A 101 -9.07 15.63 4.17
CA TYR A 101 -9.22 15.97 5.58
C TYR A 101 -8.05 15.36 6.35
N GLU A 102 -7.23 16.20 6.97
CA GLU A 102 -6.06 15.76 7.74
C GLU A 102 -6.40 15.55 9.22
N ARG A 103 -6.04 14.36 9.73
CA ARG A 103 -6.19 14.03 11.15
C ARG A 103 -5.30 14.94 11.99
N PRO A 104 -5.82 15.58 13.05
CA PRO A 104 -4.99 16.28 14.01
C PRO A 104 -4.01 15.31 14.71
N GLY A 105 -2.72 15.64 14.66
CA GLY A 105 -1.66 14.87 15.31
C GLY A 105 -1.25 13.61 14.55
N GLN A 106 -0.12 13.05 14.97
CA GLN A 106 0.52 11.92 14.28
C GLN A 106 0.57 10.68 15.19
N ILE A 107 0.66 9.51 14.58
CA ILE A 107 0.75 8.22 15.29
C ILE A 107 2.17 7.66 15.13
N GLY A 108 2.82 7.26 16.22
CA GLY A 108 4.13 6.62 16.13
C GLY A 108 4.08 5.29 15.35
N TRP A 109 5.05 5.06 14.46
CA TRP A 109 5.18 3.78 13.76
C TRP A 109 5.46 2.64 14.75
N GLN A 110 4.86 1.47 14.49
CA GLN A 110 5.14 0.23 15.22
C GLN A 110 5.17 -0.95 14.24
N ALA A 111 6.16 -1.83 14.30
CA ALA A 111 6.21 -2.98 13.41
C ALA A 111 5.27 -4.10 13.89
N GLY A 112 4.52 -4.73 12.96
CA GLY A 112 3.79 -5.97 13.24
C GLY A 112 2.56 -5.84 14.16
N LYS A 113 2.06 -4.62 14.39
CA LYS A 113 0.92 -4.37 15.28
C LYS A 113 -0.39 -4.21 14.50
N THR A 114 -1.50 -4.30 15.23
CA THR A 114 -2.82 -3.97 14.72
C THR A 114 -3.45 -2.92 15.63
N ASN A 115 -3.87 -1.81 15.04
CA ASN A 115 -4.49 -0.70 15.74
C ASN A 115 -5.90 -0.44 15.21
N VAL A 116 -6.79 -0.07 16.12
CA VAL A 116 -8.14 0.39 15.78
C VAL A 116 -8.17 1.90 15.99
N GLU A 117 -8.34 2.65 14.90
CA GLU A 117 -8.35 4.10 14.87
C GLU A 117 -9.65 4.58 14.20
N ASN A 118 -10.52 5.23 14.98
CA ASN A 118 -11.76 5.80 14.46
C ASN A 118 -11.56 7.28 14.13
N PHE A 119 -12.14 7.74 13.03
CA PHE A 119 -12.01 9.09 12.51
C PHE A 119 -13.38 9.73 12.39
N ASP A 120 -13.60 10.83 13.10
CA ASP A 120 -14.70 11.74 12.81
C ASP A 120 -14.09 13.00 12.19
N ILE A 121 -14.29 13.19 10.89
CA ILE A 121 -13.58 14.23 10.11
C ILE A 121 -14.17 15.62 10.32
N GLU A 122 -15.22 15.73 11.13
CA GLU A 122 -15.81 17.01 11.52
C GLU A 122 -14.75 17.90 12.19
N GLY A 123 -14.56 19.10 11.65
CA GLY A 123 -13.60 20.08 12.17
C GLY A 123 -12.12 19.80 11.86
N TRP A 124 -11.81 18.79 11.05
CA TRP A 124 -10.43 18.56 10.60
C TRP A 124 -9.97 19.64 9.62
N GLN A 125 -8.67 19.89 9.58
CA GLN A 125 -8.09 20.76 8.56
C GLN A 125 -8.29 20.11 7.19
N TRP A 126 -8.71 20.90 6.21
CA TRP A 126 -9.03 20.37 4.88
C TRP A 126 -8.47 21.24 3.77
N HIS A 127 -8.15 20.58 2.66
CA HIS A 127 -7.73 21.22 1.42
C HIS A 127 -8.45 20.54 0.26
N GLN A 128 -8.83 21.31 -0.77
CA GLN A 128 -9.32 20.70 -2.00
C GLN A 128 -8.19 19.90 -2.64
N VAL A 129 -8.52 18.71 -3.14
CA VAL A 129 -7.62 17.99 -4.03
C VAL A 129 -7.47 18.87 -5.28
N GLY A 130 -6.35 19.59 -5.42
CA GLY A 130 -5.98 20.21 -6.70
C GLY A 130 -5.96 19.12 -7.79
N PRO A 131 -6.05 19.45 -9.10
CA PRO A 131 -6.08 18.45 -10.16
C PRO A 131 -4.87 17.52 -10.05
N GLN A 132 -5.05 16.37 -9.40
CA GLN A 132 -4.02 15.36 -9.21
C GLN A 132 -3.81 14.75 -10.60
N ARG A 133 -2.66 15.05 -11.22
CA ARG A 133 -2.16 14.30 -12.37
C ARG A 133 -2.21 12.83 -11.98
N LEU A 134 -3.05 12.05 -12.68
CA LEU A 134 -3.02 10.60 -12.55
C LEU A 134 -1.58 10.12 -12.80
N PRO A 135 -1.12 9.05 -12.11
CA PRO A 135 0.24 8.52 -12.29
C PRO A 135 0.63 8.19 -13.74
N ASN A 136 -0.36 8.11 -14.65
CA ASN A 136 -0.19 7.80 -16.07
C ASN A 136 -0.64 8.94 -17.01
N GLN A 137 -0.77 10.17 -16.53
CA GLN A 137 -1.10 11.27 -17.43
C GLN A 137 0.18 11.72 -18.16
N PRO A 138 0.27 11.59 -19.50
CA PRO A 138 1.41 12.09 -20.24
C PRO A 138 1.57 13.56 -19.92
N GLN A 139 2.80 13.91 -19.55
CA GLN A 139 3.21 15.26 -19.26
C GLN A 139 3.03 16.07 -20.55
N ASN A 140 1.87 16.70 -20.71
CA ASN A 140 1.69 17.72 -21.73
C ASN A 140 2.36 18.99 -21.18
N ASP A 141 3.70 18.95 -21.16
CA ASP A 141 4.51 20.13 -20.97
C ASP A 141 4.13 21.04 -22.14
N GLY A 142 3.42 22.13 -21.86
CA GLY A 142 2.92 23.10 -22.84
C GLY A 142 4.03 23.87 -23.58
N GLY A 143 5.19 23.26 -23.79
CA GLY A 143 6.21 23.71 -24.72
C GLY A 143 5.82 23.27 -26.12
N MET A 144 5.56 24.23 -27.00
CA MET A 144 5.53 23.99 -28.44
C MET A 144 6.84 23.29 -28.84
N ASN A 145 6.74 22.10 -29.42
CA ASN A 145 7.93 21.43 -29.94
C ASN A 145 8.44 22.19 -31.18
N ALA A 146 9.73 22.05 -31.50
CA ALA A 146 10.37 22.75 -32.61
C ALA A 146 9.64 22.54 -33.97
N ASN A 147 8.99 21.39 -34.16
CA ASN A 147 8.22 21.10 -35.36
C ASN A 147 6.89 21.86 -35.42
N GLN A 148 6.26 22.14 -34.28
CA GLN A 148 5.07 22.98 -34.19
C GLN A 148 5.44 24.45 -34.42
N GLN A 149 6.58 24.90 -33.88
CA GLN A 149 7.08 26.26 -34.07
C GLN A 149 7.43 26.54 -35.53
N ALA A 150 8.14 25.62 -36.20
CA ALA A 150 8.42 25.72 -37.63
C ALA A 150 7.15 25.72 -38.50
N ARG A 151 6.10 25.00 -38.09
CA ARG A 151 4.80 25.03 -38.78
C ARG A 151 4.12 26.39 -38.66
N PHE A 152 4.09 26.99 -37.46
CA PHE A 152 3.53 28.32 -37.27
C PHE A 152 4.28 29.40 -38.05
N GLU A 153 5.61 29.33 -38.12
CA GLU A 153 6.43 30.26 -38.90
C GLU A 153 6.15 30.14 -40.41
N MET A 154 6.08 28.92 -40.95
CA MET A 154 5.72 28.70 -42.36
C MET A 154 4.28 29.14 -42.68
N GLU A 155 3.35 28.98 -41.74
CA GLU A 155 1.97 29.44 -41.91
C GLU A 155 1.87 30.96 -41.89
N ARG A 156 2.68 31.61 -41.05
CA ARG A 156 2.80 33.07 -40.99
C ARG A 156 3.38 33.65 -42.28
N GLU A 157 4.45 33.07 -42.81
CA GLU A 157 5.04 33.52 -44.09
C GLU A 157 4.08 33.37 -45.28
N ARG A 158 3.15 32.41 -45.23
CA ARG A 158 2.11 32.25 -46.25
C ARG A 158 1.00 33.29 -46.15
N MET A 159 0.76 33.85 -44.98
CA MET A 159 -0.23 34.90 -44.77
C MET A 159 0.33 36.31 -45.01
N GLU A 160 1.65 36.47 -45.01
CA GLU A 160 2.35 37.73 -45.28
C GLU A 160 2.79 37.88 -46.76
N ARG A 161 2.42 36.96 -47.66
CA ARG A 161 2.57 37.08 -49.13
C ARG A 161 1.22 37.25 -49.80
#